data_AF-A0A6M2EGJ7-F1
#
_entry.id   AF-A0A6M2EGJ7-F1
#
_cell.length_a   1.000
_cell.length_b   1.000
_cell.length_c   1.000
_cell.angle_alpha   90.00
_cell.angle_beta   90.00
_cell.angle_gamma   90.00
#
_symmetry.space_group_name_H-M   'P 1'
#
loop_
_entity.id
_entity.type
_entity.pdbx_description
1 polymer ?
#
loop_
_entity_poly.entity_id
_entity_poly.type
_entity_poly.pdbx_seq_one_letter_code
_entity_poly.pdbx_strand_id
1 'polypeptide(L)'
;MKPLTNTDLIKTPLILKITAFTLISITFFYLGKHWSNGGYQQLLFFSTPQNSISISPNNDRSFNITPLVSLNQSDLPLTYQATTISPPPDESPLPDPNRTSGIIDSDGKMSDDFEAGEFDPDIAENWGNGSEIESGSKDIRFRAERYELCPVSMREYIPCLDNVKAIQRLKSTEKGERFERHCPEKGNELNCLVPPPKGYRPPIPWPQSRDEVWYSNVPHSRLVEDKGGQNWISKAKDKFTFPGGGTQFIHGADKYLDQISEMVPDIAFGRHTRVVLDVGCGVASFGAYLLSRNVLTMSIAPKDVHENQIQFALERGVPAMVAAFATHRLPYPSQAFELIHCSRCRINWTRDDGILLLEVNRMLRAGGYFAWAAQPVYKHEQVLEEQWAEMLNLTTHLCWELVKKEGYIAIWRKPLNNSCYLSRDTGAIPPLCDPDDDPDNVW
;
A
#
# COMPACT_ATOMS: atom_id res chain seq x y z
N MET A 1 40.64 49.80 -23.77
CA MET A 1 40.76 48.49 -24.44
C MET A 1 39.36 47.95 -24.66
N LYS A 2 38.98 47.66 -25.91
CA LYS A 2 37.68 47.09 -26.34
C LYS A 2 37.67 45.57 -26.14
N PRO A 3 36.52 44.90 -25.96
CA PRO A 3 36.37 43.49 -26.28
C PRO A 3 35.87 43.29 -27.72
N LEU A 4 36.61 42.49 -28.50
CA LEU A 4 36.15 41.67 -29.64
C LEU A 4 35.79 40.29 -29.04
N THR A 5 34.84 39.46 -29.49
CA THR A 5 34.22 39.30 -30.81
C THR A 5 32.99 38.39 -30.63
N ASN A 6 31.88 38.76 -31.29
CA ASN A 6 30.80 37.87 -31.69
C ASN A 6 31.26 37.10 -32.95
N THR A 7 30.96 35.82 -33.06
CA THR A 7 31.07 35.06 -34.32
C THR A 7 29.69 34.54 -34.74
N ASP A 8 29.24 35.09 -35.87
CA ASP A 8 28.06 34.74 -36.65
C ASP A 8 28.03 33.27 -37.05
N LEU A 9 26.93 32.58 -36.72
CA LEU A 9 26.54 31.33 -37.38
C LEU A 9 25.08 31.46 -37.87
N ILE A 10 25.00 31.56 -39.20
CA ILE A 10 23.92 31.05 -40.07
C ILE A 10 22.76 32.01 -40.40
N LYS A 11 23.07 32.94 -41.33
CA LYS A 11 22.08 33.53 -42.25
C LYS A 11 21.78 32.56 -43.40
N THR A 12 20.97 31.53 -43.15
CA THR A 12 20.32 30.77 -44.25
C THR A 12 19.13 31.56 -44.79
N PRO A 13 18.98 31.72 -46.12
CA PRO A 13 17.90 32.51 -46.70
C PRO A 13 16.54 31.88 -46.38
N LEU A 14 15.57 32.71 -45.99
CA LEU A 14 14.21 32.34 -45.56
C LEU A 14 13.52 31.35 -46.52
N ILE A 15 13.78 31.50 -47.82
CA ILE A 15 13.23 30.68 -48.90
C ILE A 15 13.58 29.20 -48.71
N LEU A 16 14.80 28.89 -48.25
CA LEU A 16 15.30 27.52 -48.08
C LEU A 16 14.66 26.82 -46.87
N LYS A 17 14.32 27.59 -45.83
CA LYS A 17 13.54 27.10 -44.69
C LYS A 17 12.11 26.79 -45.10
N ILE A 18 11.48 27.69 -45.87
CA ILE A 18 10.10 27.48 -46.33
C ILE A 18 10.00 26.26 -47.25
N THR A 19 10.96 26.06 -48.16
CA THR A 19 10.96 24.87 -49.03
C THR A 19 11.19 23.57 -48.27
N ALA A 20 12.02 23.57 -47.23
CA ALA A 20 12.21 22.39 -46.40
C ALA A 20 10.93 22.01 -45.64
N PHE A 21 10.21 22.98 -45.08
CA PHE A 21 8.97 22.72 -44.34
C PHE A 21 7.82 22.25 -45.24
N THR A 22 7.72 22.76 -46.48
CA THR A 22 6.69 22.29 -47.42
C THR A 22 6.95 20.86 -47.90
N LEU A 23 8.20 20.49 -48.17
CA LEU A 23 8.58 19.12 -48.55
C LEU A 23 8.29 18.11 -47.43
N ILE A 24 8.60 18.46 -46.18
CA ILE A 24 8.29 17.61 -45.01
C ILE A 24 6.77 17.41 -44.87
N SER A 25 5.99 18.49 -45.00
CA SER A 25 4.53 18.42 -44.87
C SER A 25 3.87 17.57 -45.96
N ILE A 26 4.35 17.66 -47.21
CA ILE A 26 3.84 16.83 -48.31
C ILE A 26 4.16 15.34 -48.08
N THR A 27 5.33 15.04 -47.51
CA THR A 27 5.77 13.67 -47.23
C THR A 27 4.89 13.01 -46.15
N PHE A 28 4.59 13.72 -45.06
CA PHE A 28 3.69 13.22 -44.02
C PHE A 28 2.26 13.04 -44.51
N PHE A 29 1.76 13.93 -45.37
CA PHE A 29 0.42 13.80 -45.94
C PHE A 29 0.32 12.58 -46.87
N TYR A 30 1.38 12.27 -47.63
CA TYR A 30 1.42 11.10 -48.50
C TYR A 30 1.50 9.78 -47.71
N LEU A 31 2.29 9.75 -46.63
CA LEU A 31 2.36 8.57 -45.73
C LEU A 31 1.06 8.32 -44.97
N GLY A 32 0.40 9.38 -44.46
CA GLY A 32 -0.87 9.23 -43.74
C GLY A 32 -2.01 8.71 -44.63
N LYS A 33 -2.02 9.08 -45.91
CA LYS A 33 -3.05 8.63 -46.87
C LYS A 33 -2.90 7.15 -47.26
N HIS A 34 -1.70 6.58 -47.18
CA HIS A 34 -1.44 5.19 -47.57
C HIS A 34 -1.66 4.15 -46.45
N TRP A 35 -1.85 4.57 -45.20
CA TRP A 35 -2.07 3.67 -44.05
C TRP A 35 -3.52 3.59 -43.55
N SER A 36 -4.44 4.32 -44.17
CA SER A 36 -5.84 4.45 -43.72
C SER A 36 -6.82 3.42 -44.31
N ASN A 37 -6.42 2.54 -45.23
CA ASN A 37 -7.34 1.62 -45.91
C ASN A 37 -7.11 0.16 -45.47
N GLY A 38 -7.78 -0.25 -44.39
CA GLY A 38 -7.70 -1.62 -43.87
C GLY A 38 -8.80 -2.00 -42.86
N GLY A 39 -10.06 -1.75 -43.23
CA GLY A 39 -11.31 -2.42 -42.82
C GLY A 39 -11.49 -3.01 -41.40
N TYR A 40 -12.35 -2.36 -40.60
CA TYR A 40 -13.08 -2.95 -39.46
C TYR A 40 -14.31 -3.74 -39.93
N GLN A 41 -14.64 -4.83 -39.23
CA GLN A 41 -16.03 -5.28 -39.04
C GLN A 41 -16.32 -5.59 -37.57
N GLN A 42 -17.54 -5.17 -37.20
CA GLN A 42 -18.19 -5.09 -35.89
C GLN A 42 -18.84 -6.43 -35.52
N LEU A 43 -19.16 -6.68 -34.24
CA LEU A 43 -20.50 -7.11 -33.76
C LEU A 43 -20.57 -7.35 -32.22
N LEU A 44 -21.76 -7.08 -31.69
CA LEU A 44 -22.27 -7.11 -30.30
C LEU A 44 -22.73 -8.55 -29.91
N PHE A 45 -22.99 -9.01 -28.66
CA PHE A 45 -23.97 -8.56 -27.65
C PHE A 45 -24.10 -9.58 -26.45
N PHE A 46 -24.63 -9.08 -25.31
CA PHE A 46 -25.48 -9.70 -24.25
C PHE A 46 -24.93 -10.46 -23.01
N SER A 47 -25.57 -10.10 -21.88
CA SER A 47 -25.45 -10.57 -20.50
C SER A 47 -26.56 -11.56 -20.11
N THR A 48 -26.40 -12.24 -18.97
CA THR A 48 -27.45 -12.38 -17.92
C THR A 48 -26.88 -13.03 -16.64
N PRO A 49 -27.39 -12.67 -15.43
CA PRO A 49 -26.86 -13.15 -14.15
C PRO A 49 -27.69 -14.27 -13.52
N GLN A 50 -27.07 -15.15 -12.75
CA GLN A 50 -27.76 -16.07 -11.83
C GLN A 50 -27.22 -15.95 -10.40
N ASN A 51 -28.11 -15.54 -9.50
CA ASN A 51 -27.91 -15.53 -8.06
C ASN A 51 -27.97 -16.95 -7.50
N SER A 52 -26.92 -17.38 -6.80
CA SER A 52 -27.02 -18.43 -5.78
C SER A 52 -26.03 -18.14 -4.65
N ILE A 53 -26.54 -18.16 -3.42
CA ILE A 53 -25.78 -17.96 -2.19
C ILE A 53 -25.44 -19.35 -1.64
N SER A 54 -24.16 -19.65 -1.37
CA SER A 54 -23.83 -20.72 -0.41
C SER A 54 -22.43 -20.65 0.20
N ILE A 55 -22.42 -20.58 1.54
CA ILE A 55 -21.72 -21.41 2.56
C ILE A 55 -20.21 -21.68 2.38
N SER A 56 -19.46 -21.29 3.43
CA SER A 56 -18.01 -21.47 3.59
C SER A 56 -17.58 -22.94 3.66
N PRO A 57 -16.42 -23.32 3.08
CA PRO A 57 -15.81 -24.64 3.23
C PRO A 57 -15.45 -25.04 4.67
N ASN A 58 -15.54 -24.08 5.62
CA ASN A 58 -15.33 -24.34 7.05
C ASN A 58 -16.62 -24.70 7.81
N ASN A 59 -17.77 -24.81 7.13
CA ASN A 59 -19.06 -25.07 7.78
C ASN A 59 -19.09 -26.38 8.61
N ASP A 60 -18.29 -27.37 8.21
CA ASP A 60 -18.22 -28.67 8.89
C ASP A 60 -16.91 -28.87 9.69
N ARG A 61 -16.12 -27.81 9.89
CA ARG A 61 -14.94 -27.86 10.76
C ARG A 61 -15.32 -27.41 12.16
N SER A 62 -15.46 -28.36 13.09
CA SER A 62 -15.56 -28.05 14.51
C SER A 62 -14.19 -27.62 15.03
N PHE A 63 -14.04 -26.34 15.35
CA PHE A 63 -12.89 -25.85 16.09
C PHE A 63 -13.12 -26.11 17.58
N ASN A 64 -12.17 -26.77 18.24
CA ASN A 64 -12.20 -26.92 19.67
C ASN A 64 -11.86 -25.56 20.32
N ILE A 65 -12.90 -24.77 20.57
CA ILE A 65 -12.86 -23.45 21.23
C ILE A 65 -12.87 -23.55 22.75
N THR A 66 -12.81 -24.76 23.33
CA THR A 66 -12.68 -24.98 24.78
C THR A 66 -11.46 -24.28 25.42
N PRO A 67 -10.35 -23.95 24.73
CA PRO A 67 -9.30 -23.12 25.31
C PRO A 67 -9.62 -21.61 25.35
N LEU A 68 -10.58 -21.15 24.55
CA LEU A 68 -10.97 -19.73 24.41
C LEU A 68 -12.17 -19.34 25.29
N VAL A 69 -12.78 -20.31 25.96
CA VAL A 69 -13.87 -20.08 26.92
C VAL A 69 -13.41 -20.59 28.28
N SER A 70 -12.74 -19.74 29.04
CA SER A 70 -12.57 -19.99 30.48
C SER A 70 -13.93 -19.89 31.17
N LEU A 71 -14.30 -21.00 31.82
CA LEU A 71 -15.46 -21.18 32.67
C LEU A 71 -15.64 -20.04 33.68
N ASN A 72 -16.83 -19.42 33.68
CA ASN A 72 -17.53 -19.12 34.92
C ASN A 72 -19.05 -19.08 34.70
N GLN A 73 -19.65 -20.22 35.04
CA GLN A 73 -20.83 -20.37 35.89
C GLN A 73 -22.27 -20.30 35.31
N SER A 74 -22.93 -21.44 35.56
CA SER A 74 -24.30 -21.69 36.04
C SER A 74 -25.45 -21.91 35.04
N ASP A 75 -25.95 -23.14 35.12
CA ASP A 75 -27.20 -23.67 34.57
C ASP A 75 -28.45 -22.87 34.95
N LEU A 76 -29.37 -22.70 33.99
CA LEU A 76 -30.83 -22.91 34.10
C LEU A 76 -31.52 -22.70 32.72
N PRO A 77 -32.54 -23.49 32.33
CA PRO A 77 -33.07 -23.47 30.96
C PRO A 77 -34.37 -22.66 30.84
N LEU A 78 -34.52 -21.81 29.80
CA LEU A 78 -35.82 -21.22 29.45
C LEU A 78 -36.06 -21.14 27.94
N THR A 79 -37.02 -21.97 27.53
CA THR A 79 -38.09 -21.82 26.52
C THR A 79 -38.09 -20.64 25.55
N TYR A 80 -38.20 -20.96 24.25
CA TYR A 80 -38.44 -20.04 23.13
C TYR A 80 -39.84 -19.41 23.18
N GLN A 81 -39.90 -18.09 23.11
CA GLN A 81 -41.06 -17.35 22.63
C GLN A 81 -40.60 -16.20 21.73
N ALA A 82 -41.17 -16.15 20.52
CA ALA A 82 -40.88 -15.12 19.53
C ALA A 82 -41.70 -13.86 19.81
N THR A 83 -41.03 -12.72 19.98
CA THR A 83 -41.65 -11.39 19.95
C THR A 83 -40.78 -10.42 19.16
N THR A 84 -41.41 -9.78 18.19
CA THR A 84 -40.92 -8.66 17.37
C THR A 84 -40.59 -7.43 18.22
N ILE A 85 -39.36 -6.91 18.13
CA ILE A 85 -38.96 -5.65 18.77
C ILE A 85 -38.11 -4.85 17.77
N SER A 86 -38.52 -3.61 17.51
CA SER A 86 -37.83 -2.59 16.70
C SER A 86 -36.45 -2.22 17.29
N PRO A 87 -35.48 -1.73 16.50
CA PRO A 87 -34.14 -1.47 17.01
C PRO A 87 -34.13 -0.29 17.99
N PRO A 88 -33.35 -0.35 19.09
CA PRO A 88 -33.19 0.77 20.01
C PRO A 88 -32.27 1.84 19.40
N PRO A 89 -32.29 3.08 19.94
CA PRO A 89 -31.37 4.13 19.51
C PRO A 89 -29.92 3.77 19.88
N ASP A 90 -29.00 4.18 19.03
CA ASP A 90 -27.55 3.98 19.17
C ASP A 90 -27.00 4.80 20.36
N GLU A 91 -26.91 4.16 21.53
CA GLU A 91 -26.11 4.61 22.66
C GLU A 91 -24.72 3.96 22.58
N SER A 92 -23.91 4.35 21.58
CA SER A 92 -22.49 4.05 21.62
C SER A 92 -21.83 4.96 22.67
N PRO A 93 -21.10 4.42 23.67
CA PRO A 93 -20.35 5.25 24.62
C PRO A 93 -19.27 6.04 23.89
N LEU A 94 -19.04 7.28 24.33
CA LEU A 94 -17.86 8.06 23.92
C LEU A 94 -16.58 7.23 24.16
N PRO A 95 -15.59 7.29 23.26
CA PRO A 95 -14.36 6.53 23.43
C PRO A 95 -13.61 6.97 24.69
N ASP A 96 -13.35 6.01 25.58
CA ASP A 96 -12.55 6.18 26.78
C ASP A 96 -11.09 6.50 26.39
N PRO A 97 -10.50 7.62 26.83
CA PRO A 97 -9.12 8.00 26.51
C PRO A 97 -8.06 7.04 27.08
N ASN A 98 -8.43 6.10 27.97
CA ASN A 98 -7.50 5.16 28.60
C ASN A 98 -7.46 3.77 27.96
N ARG A 99 -7.78 3.64 26.66
CA ARG A 99 -7.74 2.33 25.98
C ARG A 99 -6.30 1.80 25.91
N THR A 100 -6.00 0.90 26.84
CA THR A 100 -4.76 0.16 27.00
C THR A 100 -4.58 -0.85 25.86
N SER A 101 -3.62 -0.61 24.95
CA SER A 101 -3.12 -1.60 23.98
C SER A 101 -2.39 -2.73 24.68
N GLY A 102 -3.04 -3.88 24.89
CA GLY A 102 -2.49 -5.03 25.63
C GLY A 102 -1.12 -5.52 25.14
N ILE A 103 -0.26 -5.86 26.10
CA ILE A 103 1.00 -6.57 25.87
C ILE A 103 0.73 -8.06 26.07
N ILE A 104 1.34 -8.89 25.21
CA ILE A 104 1.28 -10.35 25.31
C ILE A 104 2.18 -10.80 26.48
N ASP A 105 1.64 -11.55 27.43
CA ASP A 105 2.38 -12.12 28.56
C ASP A 105 3.32 -13.27 28.13
N SER A 106 4.09 -13.80 29.09
CA SER A 106 5.01 -14.93 28.83
C SER A 106 4.34 -16.19 28.30
N ASP A 107 3.02 -16.28 28.44
CA ASP A 107 2.21 -17.44 28.08
C ASP A 107 1.44 -17.20 26.77
N GLY A 108 1.69 -16.07 26.10
CA GLY A 108 1.08 -15.74 24.82
C GLY A 108 -0.34 -15.18 24.91
N LYS A 109 -0.80 -14.78 26.11
CA LYS A 109 -2.13 -14.20 26.32
C LYS A 109 -2.06 -12.68 26.44
N MET A 110 -3.12 -12.01 25.97
CA MET A 110 -3.27 -10.57 26.17
C MET A 110 -3.46 -10.30 27.66
N SER A 111 -2.53 -9.55 28.26
CA SER A 111 -2.69 -9.04 29.63
C SER A 111 -3.53 -7.77 29.59
N ASP A 112 -4.62 -7.76 30.36
CA ASP A 112 -5.41 -6.55 30.62
C ASP A 112 -4.75 -5.65 31.68
N ASP A 113 -3.83 -6.23 32.47
CA ASP A 113 -3.05 -5.54 33.48
C ASP A 113 -1.71 -5.10 32.87
N PHE A 114 -1.67 -3.88 32.33
CA PHE A 114 -0.41 -3.18 32.13
C PHE A 114 -0.59 -1.70 32.44
N GLU A 115 0.37 -1.14 33.16
CA GLU A 115 0.49 0.31 33.26
C GLU A 115 1.16 0.81 31.98
N ALA A 116 0.40 1.54 31.15
CA ALA A 116 1.02 2.39 30.15
C ALA A 116 1.87 3.40 30.92
N GLY A 117 3.19 3.22 30.93
CA GLY A 117 4.09 4.19 31.54
C GLY A 117 3.75 5.58 31.01
N GLU A 118 3.68 6.57 31.90
CA GLU A 118 3.41 7.95 31.48
C GLU A 118 4.40 8.33 30.37
N PHE A 119 3.86 8.75 29.23
CA PHE A 119 4.67 9.33 28.17
C PHE A 119 5.19 10.66 28.70
N ASP A 120 6.42 10.64 29.23
CA ASP A 120 7.10 11.85 29.65
C ASP A 120 7.47 12.67 28.40
N PRO A 121 6.82 13.81 28.14
CA PRO A 121 7.12 14.65 26.99
C PRO A 121 8.56 15.18 27.04
N ASP A 122 9.18 15.25 28.22
CA ASP A 122 10.57 15.66 28.38
C ASP A 122 11.54 14.58 27.87
N ILE A 123 11.11 13.33 27.67
CA ILE A 123 11.92 12.31 26.98
C ILE A 123 12.13 12.74 25.53
N ALA A 124 11.08 13.16 24.82
CA ALA A 124 11.18 13.61 23.44
C ALA A 124 12.01 14.91 23.30
N GLU A 125 11.96 15.79 24.31
CA GLU A 125 12.74 17.05 24.33
C GLU A 125 14.19 16.88 24.80
N ASN A 126 14.49 15.89 25.66
CA ASN A 126 15.83 15.57 26.19
C ASN A 126 16.47 14.31 25.58
N TRP A 127 16.13 13.95 24.34
CA TRP A 127 16.86 12.92 23.60
C TRP A 127 18.33 13.34 23.42
N GLY A 128 19.21 12.79 24.28
CA GLY A 128 20.66 12.99 24.22
C GLY A 128 21.33 13.40 25.53
N ASN A 129 20.59 13.76 26.59
CA ASN A 129 21.18 13.98 27.92
C ASN A 129 20.97 12.75 28.81
N GLY A 130 22.06 12.04 29.11
CA GLY A 130 22.05 10.86 29.96
C GLY A 130 21.58 11.19 31.37
N SER A 131 20.34 10.83 31.70
CA SER A 131 19.84 10.75 33.06
C SER A 131 19.40 9.31 33.35
N GLU A 132 19.89 8.71 34.42
CA GLU A 132 19.41 7.41 34.88
C GLU A 132 17.94 7.54 35.31
N ILE A 133 17.05 6.65 34.85
CA ILE A 133 15.69 6.52 35.41
C ILE A 133 15.76 5.48 36.51
N GLU A 134 15.72 5.89 37.78
CA GLU A 134 15.43 4.98 38.89
C GLU A 134 13.91 4.81 39.00
N SER A 135 13.39 3.67 38.54
CA SER A 135 12.02 3.28 38.88
C SER A 135 11.99 2.71 40.30
N GLY A 136 11.32 3.42 41.20
CA GLY A 136 11.19 3.06 42.60
C GLY A 136 10.10 2.01 42.83
N SER A 137 10.46 0.73 42.75
CA SER A 137 9.76 -0.34 43.47
C SER A 137 10.77 -1.12 44.29
N LYS A 138 10.44 -1.37 45.56
CA LYS A 138 11.41 -1.64 46.63
C LYS A 138 12.08 -3.01 46.63
N ASP A 139 11.98 -3.82 45.56
CA ASP A 139 12.63 -5.15 45.53
C ASP A 139 13.26 -5.61 44.21
N ILE A 140 13.22 -4.86 43.11
CA ILE A 140 14.05 -5.18 41.92
C ILE A 140 14.54 -3.89 41.25
N ARG A 141 15.83 -3.57 41.41
CA ARG A 141 16.49 -2.49 40.66
C ARG A 141 16.86 -3.00 39.26
N PHE A 142 16.01 -2.74 38.27
CA PHE A 142 16.39 -2.89 36.86
C PHE A 142 17.22 -1.68 36.45
N ARG A 143 18.53 -1.89 36.20
CA ARG A 143 19.37 -0.88 35.56
C ARG A 143 19.24 -1.04 34.05
N ALA A 144 18.35 -0.29 33.42
CA ALA A 144 18.30 -0.20 31.98
C ALA A 144 19.47 0.70 31.52
N GLU A 145 20.47 0.10 30.86
CA GLU A 145 21.47 0.88 30.14
C GLU A 145 20.76 1.63 29.01
N ARG A 146 20.74 2.96 29.07
CA ARG A 146 20.19 3.78 28.00
C ARG A 146 21.11 3.67 26.79
N TYR A 147 20.57 3.22 25.67
CA TYR A 147 21.27 3.23 24.38
C TYR A 147 21.74 4.65 24.04
N GLU A 148 22.99 4.76 23.57
CA GLU A 148 23.51 6.02 23.05
C GLU A 148 22.81 6.42 21.74
N LEU A 149 22.85 7.71 21.38
CA LEU A 149 22.34 8.15 20.09
C LEU A 149 23.33 7.81 18.97
N CYS A 150 22.81 7.31 17.86
CA CYS A 150 23.59 7.16 16.64
C CYS A 150 24.02 8.54 16.10
N PRO A 151 25.07 8.61 15.27
CA PRO A 151 25.43 9.83 14.55
C PRO A 151 24.23 10.42 13.79
N VAL A 152 24.15 11.76 13.73
CA VAL A 152 23.06 12.47 13.04
C VAL A 152 22.93 12.07 11.56
N SER A 153 24.02 11.61 10.93
CA SER A 153 24.01 11.07 9.56
C SER A 153 23.16 9.81 9.41
N MET A 154 22.87 9.09 10.50
CA MET A 154 22.06 7.88 10.52
C MET A 154 20.56 8.15 10.76
N ARG A 155 20.12 9.41 10.81
CA ARG A 155 18.70 9.78 11.02
C ARG A 155 17.71 9.05 10.11
N GLU A 156 18.10 8.79 8.87
CA GLU A 156 17.29 8.12 7.85
C GLU A 156 17.68 6.64 7.66
N TYR A 157 18.48 6.10 8.58
CA TYR A 157 18.98 4.72 8.51
C TYR A 157 17.92 3.76 9.04
N ILE A 158 17.56 2.79 8.21
CA ILE A 158 16.65 1.69 8.53
C ILE A 158 17.49 0.41 8.54
N PRO A 159 17.76 -0.21 9.72
CA PRO A 159 18.75 -1.27 9.86
C PRO A 159 18.68 -2.41 8.85
N CYS A 160 17.48 -2.89 8.54
CA CYS A 160 17.29 -3.98 7.59
C CYS A 160 17.16 -3.55 6.12
N LEU A 161 17.10 -2.25 5.81
CA LEU A 161 16.96 -1.78 4.42
C LEU A 161 18.20 -1.05 3.92
N ASP A 162 18.99 -0.47 4.83
CA ASP A 162 20.21 0.26 4.51
C ASP A 162 21.48 -0.55 4.79
N ASN A 163 21.36 -1.89 4.82
CA ASN A 163 22.52 -2.77 4.93
C ASN A 163 23.27 -2.88 3.59
N VAL A 164 24.04 -1.84 3.27
CA VAL A 164 24.80 -1.71 2.02
C VAL A 164 25.71 -2.92 1.77
N LYS A 165 26.33 -3.48 2.81
CA LYS A 165 27.21 -4.64 2.69
C LYS A 165 26.45 -5.89 2.23
N ALA A 166 25.27 -6.13 2.79
CA ALA A 166 24.43 -7.26 2.37
C ALA A 166 23.91 -7.06 0.95
N ILE A 167 23.43 -5.86 0.62
CA ILE A 167 22.92 -5.52 -0.72
C ILE A 167 24.01 -5.70 -1.79
N GLN A 168 25.25 -5.28 -1.51
CA GLN A 168 26.40 -5.47 -2.42
C GLN A 168 26.78 -6.93 -2.68
N ARG A 169 26.41 -7.85 -1.76
CA ARG A 169 26.69 -9.28 -1.90
C ARG A 169 25.58 -10.02 -2.67
N LEU A 170 24.47 -9.37 -2.98
CA LEU A 170 23.38 -9.97 -3.74
C LEU A 170 23.87 -10.38 -5.14
N LYS A 171 23.45 -11.57 -5.58
CA LYS A 171 23.77 -12.07 -6.92
C LYS A 171 23.07 -11.28 -8.03
N SER A 172 21.87 -10.77 -7.74
CA SER A 172 21.08 -9.94 -8.63
C SER A 172 20.26 -8.92 -7.84
N THR A 173 19.83 -7.85 -8.50
CA THR A 173 18.88 -6.86 -7.98
C THR A 173 17.74 -6.59 -8.96
N GLU A 174 17.65 -7.38 -10.03
CA GLU A 174 16.72 -7.18 -11.14
C GLU A 174 15.26 -7.36 -10.72
N LYS A 175 14.99 -8.23 -9.74
CA LYS A 175 13.63 -8.51 -9.26
C LYS A 175 13.23 -7.64 -8.08
N GLY A 176 14.12 -6.74 -7.64
CA GLY A 176 13.86 -5.81 -6.54
C GLY A 176 14.38 -6.28 -5.19
N GLU A 177 15.26 -7.28 -5.17
CA GLU A 177 15.87 -7.86 -3.97
C GLU A 177 16.49 -6.78 -3.07
N ARG A 178 17.09 -5.76 -3.67
CA ARG A 178 17.67 -4.61 -2.93
C ARG A 178 16.68 -3.83 -2.06
N PHE A 179 15.37 -3.97 -2.32
CA PHE A 179 14.31 -3.29 -1.56
C PHE A 179 13.73 -4.18 -0.45
N GLU A 180 14.19 -5.43 -0.33
CA GLU A 180 13.80 -6.36 0.71
C GLU A 180 14.63 -6.17 1.99
N ARG A 181 14.24 -6.88 3.05
CA ARG A 181 14.91 -6.81 4.36
C ARG A 181 16.20 -7.63 4.34
N HIS A 182 17.33 -6.95 4.44
CA HIS A 182 18.68 -7.49 4.63
C HIS A 182 19.21 -7.11 6.01
N CYS A 183 18.71 -7.76 7.07
CA CYS A 183 19.10 -7.41 8.44
C CYS A 183 20.57 -7.74 8.75
N PRO A 184 21.24 -6.98 9.64
CA PRO A 184 22.60 -7.31 10.09
C PRO A 184 22.67 -8.70 10.74
N GLU A 185 23.77 -9.41 10.50
CA GLU A 185 24.08 -10.67 11.20
C GLU A 185 24.38 -10.42 12.68
N LYS A 186 24.26 -11.47 13.49
CA LYS A 186 24.53 -11.42 14.93
C LYS A 186 25.93 -10.87 15.22
N GLY A 187 26.03 -9.89 16.10
CA GLY A 187 27.25 -9.14 16.44
C GLY A 187 27.48 -7.87 15.60
N ASN A 188 26.70 -7.63 14.55
CA ASN A 188 26.72 -6.41 13.74
C ASN A 188 25.45 -5.56 13.92
N GLU A 189 24.64 -5.84 14.94
CA GLU A 189 23.44 -5.06 15.23
C GLU A 189 23.78 -3.62 15.62
N LEU A 190 22.83 -2.72 15.38
CA LEU A 190 22.96 -1.32 15.76
C LEU A 190 22.73 -1.18 17.26
N ASN A 191 23.77 -0.82 18.01
CA ASN A 191 23.71 -0.63 19.47
C ASN A 191 23.49 0.85 19.86
N CYS A 192 22.72 1.58 19.05
CA CYS A 192 22.39 2.98 19.30
C CYS A 192 20.98 3.32 18.80
N LEU A 193 20.38 4.37 19.35
CA LEU A 193 19.08 4.89 18.93
C LEU A 193 19.27 5.86 17.77
N VAL A 194 18.58 5.62 16.66
CA VAL A 194 18.57 6.53 15.52
C VAL A 194 17.90 7.86 15.96
N PRO A 195 18.61 9.00 15.89
CA PRO A 195 18.05 10.27 16.36
C PRO A 195 17.01 10.80 15.36
N PRO A 196 15.99 11.53 15.84
CA PRO A 196 14.99 12.12 14.99
C PRO A 196 15.54 13.33 14.23
N PRO A 197 14.74 13.84 13.28
CA PRO A 197 14.86 15.19 12.76
C PRO A 197 15.05 16.27 13.83
N LYS A 198 15.87 17.28 13.50
CA LYS A 198 16.05 18.43 14.39
C LYS A 198 14.75 19.23 14.44
N GLY A 199 14.22 19.46 15.64
CA GLY A 199 12.94 20.13 15.82
C GLY A 199 11.74 19.24 15.48
N TYR A 200 11.91 17.92 15.54
CA TYR A 200 10.80 16.97 15.52
C TYR A 200 9.74 17.38 16.55
N ARG A 201 8.48 17.22 16.20
CA ARG A 201 7.32 17.54 17.03
C ARG A 201 6.41 16.32 17.11
N PRO A 202 5.59 16.20 18.17
CA PRO A 202 4.50 15.24 18.17
C PRO A 202 3.68 15.35 16.86
N PRO A 203 3.33 14.22 16.20
CA PRO A 203 2.51 14.23 15.00
C PRO A 203 1.22 15.00 15.21
N ILE A 204 0.73 15.65 14.15
CA ILE A 204 -0.57 16.33 14.19
C ILE A 204 -1.65 15.27 14.48
N PRO A 205 -2.63 15.53 15.36
CA PRO A 205 -3.70 14.56 15.61
C PRO A 205 -4.63 14.36 14.40
N TRP A 206 -5.15 13.14 14.26
CA TRP A 206 -6.25 12.86 13.33
C TRP A 206 -7.51 13.65 13.72
N PRO A 207 -8.29 14.21 12.77
CA PRO A 207 -8.20 14.08 11.32
C PRO A 207 -7.37 15.16 10.61
N GLN A 208 -6.80 16.12 11.34
CA GLN A 208 -6.01 17.20 10.72
C GLN A 208 -4.75 16.67 10.04
N SER A 209 -4.17 15.61 10.61
CA SER A 209 -3.04 14.87 10.04
C SER A 209 -3.29 14.30 8.65
N ARG A 210 -4.56 14.11 8.26
CA ARG A 210 -4.91 13.71 6.89
C ARG A 210 -4.35 14.69 5.87
N ASP A 211 -4.49 15.99 6.15
CA ASP A 211 -4.25 17.05 5.19
C ASP A 211 -2.94 17.80 5.45
N GLU A 212 -2.38 17.72 6.66
CA GLU A 212 -1.18 18.46 7.04
C GLU A 212 -0.25 17.66 7.94
N VAL A 213 1.08 17.80 7.75
CA VAL A 213 2.10 17.30 8.69
C VAL A 213 3.19 18.33 8.91
N TRP A 214 3.93 18.24 10.01
CA TRP A 214 5.05 19.12 10.29
C TRP A 214 6.20 18.93 9.29
N TYR A 215 6.71 20.02 8.72
CA TYR A 215 7.89 19.98 7.87
C TYR A 215 9.11 19.46 8.63
N SER A 216 9.25 19.82 9.91
CA SER A 216 10.38 19.41 10.73
C SER A 216 10.42 17.90 11.00
N ASN A 217 9.29 17.19 10.87
CA ASN A 217 9.22 15.74 11.08
C ASN A 217 9.69 14.95 9.85
N VAL A 218 9.63 15.54 8.65
CA VAL A 218 10.11 14.92 7.40
C VAL A 218 10.82 15.99 6.57
N PRO A 219 12.01 16.49 6.98
CA PRO A 219 12.58 17.77 6.53
C PRO A 219 13.20 17.71 5.11
N HIS A 220 12.44 17.23 4.14
CA HIS A 220 12.88 16.95 2.78
C HIS A 220 11.99 17.65 1.74
N SER A 221 12.56 18.56 0.94
CA SER A 221 11.79 19.32 -0.06
C SER A 221 11.76 18.66 -1.44
N ARG A 222 12.61 17.66 -1.71
CA ARG A 222 12.74 17.04 -3.03
C ARG A 222 11.42 16.52 -3.58
N LEU A 223 10.58 15.91 -2.75
CA LEU A 223 9.28 15.43 -3.19
C LEU A 223 8.34 16.57 -3.63
N VAL A 224 8.40 17.73 -2.95
CA VAL A 224 7.66 18.94 -3.35
C VAL A 224 8.19 19.49 -4.66
N GLU A 225 9.51 19.49 -4.86
CA GLU A 225 10.14 19.95 -6.11
C GLU A 225 9.77 19.04 -7.29
N ASP A 226 9.80 17.73 -7.10
CA ASP A 226 9.54 16.74 -8.15
C ASP A 226 8.04 16.55 -8.45
N LYS A 227 7.17 16.69 -7.45
CA LYS A 227 5.75 16.29 -7.51
C LYS A 227 4.75 17.38 -7.12
N GLY A 228 5.19 18.56 -6.70
CA GLY A 228 4.31 19.65 -6.26
C GLY A 228 3.32 20.11 -7.33
N GLY A 229 3.71 20.07 -8.62
CA GLY A 229 2.84 20.44 -9.74
C GLY A 229 1.68 19.48 -10.01
N GLN A 230 1.62 18.32 -9.33
CA GLN A 230 0.56 17.32 -9.49
C GLN A 230 -0.44 17.32 -8.32
N ASN A 231 -0.42 18.36 -7.47
CA ASN A 231 -1.22 18.42 -6.25
C ASN A 231 -0.98 17.21 -5.33
N TRP A 232 0.25 16.66 -5.30
CA TRP A 232 0.63 15.59 -4.36
C TRP A 232 0.85 16.15 -2.95
N ILE A 233 1.70 17.15 -2.89
CA ILE A 233 2.23 17.72 -1.65
C ILE A 233 2.64 19.15 -1.94
N SER A 234 2.41 20.05 -1.00
CA SER A 234 2.95 21.40 -1.06
C SER A 234 3.48 21.84 0.30
N LYS A 235 4.46 22.73 0.32
CA LYS A 235 5.00 23.27 1.58
C LYS A 235 4.34 24.60 1.89
N ALA A 236 3.66 24.68 3.02
CA ALA A 236 3.06 25.89 3.56
C ALA A 236 3.73 26.24 4.89
N LYS A 237 4.69 27.18 4.85
CA LYS A 237 5.49 27.61 6.03
C LYS A 237 6.23 26.42 6.68
N ASP A 238 5.82 26.05 7.89
CA ASP A 238 6.38 24.97 8.72
C ASP A 238 5.63 23.64 8.59
N LYS A 239 4.71 23.54 7.62
CA LYS A 239 3.94 22.32 7.35
C LYS A 239 4.04 21.89 5.89
N PHE A 240 3.92 20.59 5.66
CA PHE A 240 3.46 20.08 4.38
C PHE A 240 1.94 19.97 4.39
N THR A 241 1.35 20.18 3.22
CA THR A 241 -0.08 20.05 2.97
C THR A 241 -0.28 19.02 1.85
N PHE A 242 -1.33 18.20 1.97
CA PHE A 242 -1.66 17.12 1.05
C PHE A 242 -3.05 17.35 0.48
N PRO A 243 -3.19 17.98 -0.69
CA PRO A 243 -4.49 18.26 -1.27
C PRO A 243 -5.18 16.99 -1.86
N GLY A 244 -4.62 15.80 -1.60
CA GLY A 244 -5.16 14.51 -2.03
C GLY A 244 -4.97 14.20 -3.51
N GLY A 245 -4.31 15.08 -4.27
CA GLY A 245 -4.15 14.94 -5.71
C GLY A 245 -3.07 13.94 -6.13
N GLY A 246 -2.94 13.76 -7.45
CA GLY A 246 -1.87 12.96 -8.02
C GLY A 246 -2.02 12.50 -9.44
N THR A 247 -1.00 11.81 -9.94
CA THR A 247 -0.96 11.40 -11.35
C THR A 247 -2.20 10.58 -11.74
N GLN A 248 -2.67 9.71 -10.83
CA GLN A 248 -3.93 8.98 -10.97
C GLN A 248 -5.05 9.54 -10.08
N PHE A 249 -4.77 10.51 -9.21
CA PHE A 249 -5.78 11.19 -8.39
C PHE A 249 -6.02 12.60 -8.95
N ILE A 250 -6.37 12.67 -10.24
CA ILE A 250 -6.46 13.94 -10.99
C ILE A 250 -7.48 14.88 -10.33
N HIS A 251 -8.56 14.32 -9.78
CA HIS A 251 -9.62 15.03 -9.06
C HIS A 251 -9.56 14.84 -7.53
N GLY A 252 -8.42 14.34 -7.02
CA GLY A 252 -8.22 14.02 -5.61
C GLY A 252 -8.62 12.57 -5.24
N ALA A 253 -8.00 12.06 -4.19
CA ALA A 253 -8.21 10.70 -3.69
C ALA A 253 -9.65 10.45 -3.22
N ASP A 254 -10.33 11.47 -2.71
CA ASP A 254 -11.74 11.36 -2.31
C ASP A 254 -12.65 11.04 -3.50
N LYS A 255 -12.49 11.78 -4.61
CA LYS A 255 -13.25 11.53 -5.85
C LYS A 255 -12.87 10.22 -6.54
N TYR A 256 -11.62 9.80 -6.38
CA TYR A 256 -11.20 8.48 -6.81
C TYR A 256 -11.92 7.35 -6.05
N LEU A 257 -12.10 7.49 -4.74
CA LEU A 257 -12.87 6.54 -3.93
C LEU A 257 -14.38 6.56 -4.26
N ASP A 258 -14.94 7.74 -4.54
CA ASP A 258 -16.31 7.87 -5.06
C ASP A 258 -16.46 7.10 -6.38
N GLN A 259 -15.54 7.29 -7.33
CA GLN A 259 -15.53 6.59 -8.61
C GLN A 259 -15.48 5.07 -8.42
N ILE A 260 -14.61 4.54 -7.55
CA ILE A 260 -14.57 3.09 -7.26
C ILE A 260 -15.91 2.60 -6.70
N SER A 261 -16.53 3.38 -5.82
CA SER A 261 -17.82 3.03 -5.22
C SER A 261 -18.95 3.02 -6.26
N GLU A 262 -18.91 3.93 -7.23
CA GLU A 262 -19.86 3.95 -8.36
C GLU A 262 -19.61 2.79 -9.35
N MET A 263 -18.34 2.49 -9.62
CA MET A 263 -17.92 1.39 -10.50
C MET A 263 -18.37 0.02 -9.99
N VAL A 264 -18.22 -0.22 -8.69
CA VAL A 264 -18.58 -1.49 -8.02
C VAL A 264 -19.21 -1.18 -6.66
N PRO A 265 -20.54 -0.96 -6.61
CA PRO A 265 -21.25 -0.60 -5.36
C PRO A 265 -21.06 -1.60 -4.22
N ASP A 266 -20.85 -2.88 -4.53
CA ASP A 266 -20.65 -3.95 -3.56
C ASP A 266 -19.37 -3.79 -2.71
N ILE A 267 -18.38 -3.02 -3.18
CA ILE A 267 -17.17 -2.68 -2.40
C ILE A 267 -17.58 -1.98 -1.09
N ALA A 268 -18.57 -1.09 -1.14
CA ALA A 268 -19.21 -0.44 0.01
C ALA A 268 -18.23 -0.12 1.16
N PHE A 269 -17.26 0.77 0.93
CA PHE A 269 -16.23 1.15 1.91
C PHE A 269 -16.82 1.49 3.28
N GLY A 270 -16.21 0.96 4.34
CA GLY A 270 -16.64 1.12 5.73
C GLY A 270 -17.77 0.18 6.16
N ARG A 271 -18.40 -0.53 5.21
CA ARG A 271 -19.47 -1.51 5.46
C ARG A 271 -19.05 -2.93 5.11
N HIS A 272 -18.76 -3.17 3.82
CA HIS A 272 -18.29 -4.49 3.35
C HIS A 272 -16.77 -4.56 3.27
N THR A 273 -16.13 -3.49 2.78
CA THR A 273 -14.67 -3.38 2.77
C THR A 273 -14.22 -2.52 3.94
N ARG A 274 -13.51 -3.12 4.89
CA ARG A 274 -12.97 -2.52 6.12
C ARG A 274 -11.46 -2.67 6.25
N VAL A 275 -10.84 -3.63 5.58
CA VAL A 275 -9.39 -3.87 5.64
C VAL A 275 -8.77 -3.88 4.24
N VAL A 276 -7.85 -2.94 3.98
CA VAL A 276 -7.27 -2.68 2.66
C VAL A 276 -5.75 -2.69 2.70
N LEU A 277 -5.13 -3.27 1.67
CA LEU A 277 -3.69 -3.11 1.41
C LEU A 277 -3.50 -2.09 0.27
N ASP A 278 -2.76 -1.02 0.52
CA ASP A 278 -2.43 0.01 -0.47
C ASP A 278 -0.96 -0.12 -0.88
N VAL A 279 -0.73 -0.65 -2.08
CA VAL A 279 0.59 -0.98 -2.61
C VAL A 279 1.14 0.17 -3.44
N GLY A 280 2.34 0.63 -3.08
CA GLY A 280 2.95 1.81 -3.69
C GLY A 280 2.24 3.10 -3.28
N CYS A 281 1.98 3.24 -1.97
CA CYS A 281 1.08 4.25 -1.40
C CYS A 281 1.46 5.72 -1.65
N GLY A 282 2.70 6.01 -2.11
CA GLY A 282 3.16 7.38 -2.27
C GLY A 282 3.16 8.10 -0.92
N VAL A 283 2.56 9.28 -0.87
CA VAL A 283 2.32 10.03 0.37
C VAL A 283 1.14 9.48 1.20
N ALA A 284 0.56 8.34 0.84
CA ALA A 284 -0.60 7.69 1.48
C ALA A 284 -1.93 8.45 1.40
N SER A 285 -2.16 9.19 0.32
CA SER A 285 -3.45 9.88 0.11
C SER A 285 -4.62 8.89 0.02
N PHE A 286 -4.47 7.77 -0.69
CA PHE A 286 -5.52 6.76 -0.78
C PHE A 286 -5.88 6.19 0.61
N GLY A 287 -4.89 5.72 1.37
CA GLY A 287 -5.09 5.22 2.73
C GLY A 287 -5.67 6.24 3.71
N ALA A 288 -5.23 7.50 3.64
CA ALA A 288 -5.75 8.56 4.51
C ALA A 288 -7.23 8.86 4.25
N TYR A 289 -7.65 8.93 2.98
CA TYR A 289 -9.07 9.15 2.66
C TYR A 289 -9.93 7.90 2.93
N LEU A 290 -9.39 6.69 2.82
CA LEU A 290 -10.06 5.47 3.26
C LEU A 290 -10.29 5.44 4.78
N LEU A 291 -9.32 5.90 5.58
CA LEU A 291 -9.49 6.01 7.03
C LEU A 291 -10.64 6.95 7.39
N SER A 292 -10.84 8.03 6.61
CA SER A 292 -12.00 8.93 6.75
C SER A 292 -13.35 8.25 6.43
N ARG A 293 -13.32 7.10 5.73
CA ARG A 293 -14.49 6.26 5.39
C ARG A 293 -14.58 5.01 6.27
N ASN A 294 -13.96 5.02 7.45
CA ASN A 294 -13.95 3.90 8.40
C ASN A 294 -13.34 2.60 7.82
N VAL A 295 -12.31 2.74 7.00
CA VAL A 295 -11.54 1.62 6.42
C VAL A 295 -10.11 1.67 6.93
N LEU A 296 -9.69 0.59 7.60
CA LEU A 296 -8.31 0.40 8.02
C LEU A 296 -7.46 0.04 6.81
N THR A 297 -6.50 0.90 6.49
CA THR A 297 -5.59 0.69 5.36
C THR A 297 -4.18 0.46 5.88
N MET A 298 -3.55 -0.60 5.38
CA MET A 298 -2.14 -0.83 5.53
C MET A 298 -1.43 -0.39 4.25
N SER A 299 -0.61 0.65 4.33
CA SER A 299 0.10 1.23 3.19
C SER A 299 1.52 0.68 3.11
N ILE A 300 1.94 0.25 1.91
CA ILE A 300 3.29 -0.27 1.70
C ILE A 300 3.98 0.41 0.53
N ALA A 301 5.28 0.63 0.65
CA ALA A 301 6.14 1.15 -0.40
C ALA A 301 7.59 0.76 -0.11
N PRO A 302 8.43 0.55 -1.14
CA PRO A 302 9.86 0.43 -0.94
C PRO A 302 10.47 1.76 -0.49
N LYS A 303 11.64 1.72 0.15
CA LYS A 303 12.49 2.91 0.30
C LYS A 303 13.12 3.22 -1.05
N ASP A 304 12.73 4.33 -1.68
CA ASP A 304 13.23 4.72 -3.00
C ASP A 304 14.01 6.05 -2.97
N VAL A 305 14.30 6.60 -4.15
CA VAL A 305 15.08 7.84 -4.31
C VAL A 305 14.38 9.09 -3.79
N HIS A 306 13.07 9.00 -3.53
CA HIS A 306 12.28 10.06 -2.92
C HIS A 306 12.18 9.89 -1.39
N GLU A 307 13.21 9.27 -0.79
CA GLU A 307 13.39 9.07 0.65
C GLU A 307 12.25 8.25 1.28
N ASN A 308 11.91 8.53 2.54
CA ASN A 308 10.99 7.70 3.32
C ASN A 308 9.53 8.14 3.13
N GLN A 309 8.93 7.78 2.00
CA GLN A 309 7.50 8.03 1.72
C GLN A 309 6.58 7.45 2.80
N ILE A 310 6.98 6.34 3.42
CA ILE A 310 6.26 5.71 4.53
C ILE A 310 6.23 6.61 5.76
N GLN A 311 7.25 7.45 6.00
CA GLN A 311 7.21 8.43 7.09
C GLN A 311 6.05 9.41 6.91
N PHE A 312 5.77 9.87 5.69
CA PHE A 312 4.58 10.72 5.46
C PHE A 312 3.29 9.99 5.81
N ALA A 313 3.17 8.70 5.48
CA ALA A 313 1.99 7.92 5.84
C ALA A 313 1.80 7.85 7.37
N LEU A 314 2.87 7.56 8.10
CA LEU A 314 2.87 7.47 9.56
C LEU A 314 2.55 8.81 10.22
N GLU A 315 3.16 9.91 9.77
CA GLU A 315 2.89 11.27 10.28
C GLU A 315 1.45 11.73 10.00
N ARG A 316 0.81 11.16 8.97
CA ARG A 316 -0.60 11.41 8.64
C ARG A 316 -1.57 10.53 9.45
N GLY A 317 -1.06 9.59 10.26
CA GLY A 317 -1.85 8.64 11.05
C GLY A 317 -2.30 7.39 10.29
N VAL A 318 -1.72 7.11 9.12
CA VAL A 318 -2.03 5.92 8.31
C VAL A 318 -1.07 4.78 8.68
N PRO A 319 -1.57 3.58 9.05
CA PRO A 319 -0.71 2.41 9.23
C PRO A 319 0.09 2.11 7.97
N ALA A 320 1.41 2.02 8.11
CA ALA A 320 2.27 1.85 6.96
C ALA A 320 3.56 1.09 7.30
N MET A 321 4.10 0.37 6.31
CA MET A 321 5.37 -0.32 6.44
C MET A 321 6.21 -0.21 5.17
N VAL A 322 7.54 -0.19 5.35
CA VAL A 322 8.44 -0.28 4.21
C VAL A 322 8.52 -1.74 3.76
N ALA A 323 8.02 -2.02 2.57
CA ALA A 323 8.00 -3.35 1.97
C ALA A 323 7.86 -3.27 0.45
N ALA A 324 8.28 -4.32 -0.24
CA ALA A 324 8.23 -4.42 -1.69
C ALA A 324 7.70 -5.78 -2.13
N PHE A 325 6.88 -5.80 -3.18
CA PHE A 325 6.63 -7.02 -3.94
C PHE A 325 7.90 -7.33 -4.75
N ALA A 326 8.67 -8.31 -4.28
CA ALA A 326 9.94 -8.70 -4.87
C ALA A 326 10.04 -10.23 -4.99
N THR A 327 10.84 -10.88 -4.15
CA THR A 327 11.12 -12.32 -4.17
C THR A 327 10.61 -13.05 -2.94
N HIS A 328 10.34 -12.34 -1.84
CA HIS A 328 9.74 -12.89 -0.63
C HIS A 328 8.23 -12.63 -0.52
N ARG A 329 7.51 -13.51 0.20
CA ARG A 329 6.13 -13.26 0.62
C ARG A 329 6.07 -12.02 1.51
N LEU A 330 4.98 -11.28 1.43
CA LEU A 330 4.69 -10.25 2.42
C LEU A 330 4.30 -10.90 3.75
N PRO A 331 4.61 -10.24 4.89
CA PRO A 331 4.39 -10.78 6.24
C PRO A 331 2.92 -10.71 6.68
N TYR A 332 2.01 -11.13 5.81
CA TYR A 332 0.58 -11.21 6.07
C TYR A 332 0.08 -12.63 5.83
N PRO A 333 -0.84 -13.15 6.66
CA PRO A 333 -1.45 -14.45 6.43
C PRO A 333 -2.31 -14.45 5.17
N SER A 334 -2.77 -15.62 4.76
CA SER A 334 -3.72 -15.71 3.65
C SER A 334 -5.04 -15.02 4.00
N GLN A 335 -5.73 -14.49 2.98
CA GLN A 335 -7.04 -13.85 3.12
C GLN A 335 -7.12 -12.67 4.12
N ALA A 336 -6.01 -11.98 4.34
CA ALA A 336 -5.90 -10.84 5.25
C ALA A 336 -6.65 -9.58 4.80
N PHE A 337 -6.82 -9.37 3.49
CA PHE A 337 -7.36 -8.11 2.94
C PHE A 337 -8.62 -8.32 2.11
N GLU A 338 -9.56 -7.39 2.21
CA GLU A 338 -10.82 -7.40 1.43
C GLU A 338 -10.65 -6.69 0.09
N LEU A 339 -9.74 -5.71 0.05
CA LEU A 339 -9.31 -5.05 -1.17
C LEU A 339 -7.80 -4.83 -1.17
N ILE A 340 -7.15 -5.12 -2.30
CA ILE A 340 -5.75 -4.78 -2.54
C ILE A 340 -5.73 -3.77 -3.69
N HIS A 341 -5.13 -2.61 -3.44
CA HIS A 341 -5.06 -1.50 -4.36
C HIS A 341 -3.62 -1.26 -4.82
N CYS A 342 -3.44 -1.01 -6.12
CA CYS A 342 -2.20 -0.45 -6.66
C CYS A 342 -2.52 0.66 -7.66
N SER A 343 -1.98 1.85 -7.41
CA SER A 343 -2.05 2.98 -8.34
C SER A 343 -0.65 3.42 -8.74
N ARG A 344 -0.28 3.14 -9.99
CA ARG A 344 1.09 3.35 -10.51
C ARG A 344 2.20 2.88 -9.58
N CYS A 345 2.00 1.73 -8.92
CA CYS A 345 2.97 1.15 -7.99
C CYS A 345 4.28 0.66 -8.63
N ARG A 346 4.44 0.76 -9.97
CA ARG A 346 5.61 0.32 -10.76
C ARG A 346 5.98 -1.16 -10.58
N ILE A 347 5.03 -1.97 -10.13
CA ILE A 347 5.17 -3.41 -10.07
C ILE A 347 4.82 -3.99 -11.44
N ASN A 348 5.71 -4.82 -11.98
CA ASN A 348 5.38 -5.64 -13.13
C ASN A 348 4.66 -6.91 -12.64
N TRP A 349 3.33 -6.85 -12.61
CA TRP A 349 2.48 -7.94 -12.15
C TRP A 349 2.53 -9.20 -13.01
N THR A 350 2.95 -9.07 -14.28
CA THR A 350 3.01 -10.18 -15.23
C THR A 350 4.34 -10.91 -15.25
N ARG A 351 5.37 -10.35 -14.59
CA ARG A 351 6.71 -10.97 -14.55
C ARG A 351 6.67 -12.36 -13.94
N ASP A 352 7.66 -13.19 -14.32
CA ASP A 352 7.87 -14.52 -13.75
C ASP A 352 6.56 -15.31 -13.68
N ASP A 353 5.85 -15.40 -14.80
CA ASP A 353 4.60 -16.16 -14.92
C ASP A 353 3.50 -15.70 -13.97
N GLY A 354 3.51 -14.43 -13.55
CA GLY A 354 2.50 -13.86 -12.65
C GLY A 354 2.68 -14.21 -11.17
N ILE A 355 3.89 -14.57 -10.74
CA ILE A 355 4.17 -14.95 -9.33
C ILE A 355 3.74 -13.87 -8.32
N LEU A 356 3.82 -12.59 -8.67
CA LEU A 356 3.38 -11.51 -7.79
C LEU A 356 1.86 -11.44 -7.67
N LEU A 357 1.12 -11.81 -8.71
CA LEU A 357 -0.33 -11.94 -8.66
C LEU A 357 -0.75 -13.13 -7.79
N LEU A 358 0.06 -14.20 -7.74
CA LEU A 358 -0.18 -15.29 -6.78
C LEU A 358 -0.07 -14.81 -5.33
N GLU A 359 0.91 -13.96 -5.02
CA GLU A 359 1.03 -13.38 -3.68
C GLU A 359 -0.17 -12.49 -3.34
N VAL A 360 -0.64 -11.66 -4.29
CA VAL A 360 -1.90 -10.91 -4.13
C VAL A 360 -3.07 -11.89 -3.92
N ASN A 361 -3.15 -12.96 -4.70
CA ASN A 361 -4.20 -13.97 -4.57
C ASN A 361 -4.17 -14.66 -3.20
N ARG A 362 -3.00 -14.95 -2.63
CA ARG A 362 -2.85 -15.53 -1.29
C ARG A 362 -3.45 -14.60 -0.24
N MET A 363 -3.07 -13.33 -0.25
CA MET A 363 -3.49 -12.34 0.76
C MET A 363 -4.92 -11.81 0.59
N LEU A 364 -5.48 -11.86 -0.63
CA LEU A 364 -6.83 -11.38 -0.89
C LEU A 364 -7.87 -12.39 -0.39
N ARG A 365 -8.85 -11.92 0.38
CA ARG A 365 -9.97 -12.73 0.88
C ARG A 365 -10.83 -13.24 -0.28
N ALA A 366 -11.42 -14.43 -0.12
CA ALA A 366 -12.38 -14.96 -1.08
C ALA A 366 -13.51 -13.93 -1.35
N GLY A 367 -13.82 -13.67 -2.61
CA GLY A 367 -14.77 -12.62 -3.01
C GLY A 367 -14.25 -11.19 -2.95
N GLY A 368 -13.02 -10.96 -2.46
CA GLY A 368 -12.38 -9.65 -2.37
C GLY A 368 -11.94 -9.09 -3.72
N TYR A 369 -11.48 -7.84 -3.72
CA TYR A 369 -11.21 -7.07 -4.92
C TYR A 369 -9.73 -6.71 -5.10
N PHE A 370 -9.25 -6.78 -6.34
CA PHE A 370 -7.97 -6.18 -6.74
C PHE A 370 -8.24 -4.99 -7.65
N ALA A 371 -7.86 -3.79 -7.20
CA ALA A 371 -8.04 -2.55 -7.94
C ALA A 371 -6.69 -2.05 -8.47
N TRP A 372 -6.55 -1.98 -9.78
CA TRP A 372 -5.31 -1.57 -10.45
C TRP A 372 -5.52 -0.34 -11.32
N ALA A 373 -4.83 0.75 -10.97
CA ALA A 373 -4.81 1.98 -11.73
C ALA A 373 -3.46 2.20 -12.41
N ALA A 374 -3.36 1.86 -13.69
CA ALA A 374 -2.08 1.88 -14.41
C ALA A 374 -2.23 2.23 -15.88
N GLN A 375 -1.11 2.59 -16.50
CA GLN A 375 -1.03 2.96 -17.91
C GLN A 375 -1.54 1.87 -18.88
N PRO A 376 -1.24 0.57 -18.69
CA PRO A 376 -1.80 -0.51 -19.51
C PRO A 376 -3.33 -0.56 -19.57
N VAL A 377 -4.02 0.01 -18.58
CA VAL A 377 -5.48 -0.01 -18.56
C VAL A 377 -6.07 0.86 -19.67
N TYR A 378 -5.45 2.00 -19.99
CA TYR A 378 -6.10 3.05 -20.79
C TYR A 378 -5.25 3.62 -21.94
N LYS A 379 -3.97 3.25 -22.02
CA LYS A 379 -3.11 3.68 -23.13
C LYS A 379 -3.05 2.62 -24.22
N HIS A 380 -2.96 3.08 -25.46
CA HIS A 380 -2.92 2.27 -26.69
C HIS A 380 -1.52 2.18 -27.31
N GLU A 381 -0.49 2.12 -26.47
CA GLU A 381 0.87 1.88 -26.93
C GLU A 381 1.08 0.36 -27.00
N GLN A 382 1.65 -0.18 -28.07
CA GLN A 382 1.74 -1.64 -28.31
C GLN A 382 2.25 -2.43 -27.09
N VAL A 383 3.36 -1.97 -26.49
CA VAL A 383 3.96 -2.62 -25.30
C VAL A 383 2.99 -2.65 -24.10
N LEU A 384 2.18 -1.60 -23.94
CA LEU A 384 1.21 -1.50 -22.86
C LEU A 384 -0.03 -2.37 -23.12
N GLU A 385 -0.42 -2.52 -24.39
CA GLU A 385 -1.51 -3.42 -24.78
C GLU A 385 -1.12 -4.88 -24.63
N GLU A 386 0.12 -5.24 -24.97
CA GLU A 386 0.70 -6.56 -24.71
C GLU A 386 0.68 -6.87 -23.20
N GLN A 387 1.15 -5.92 -22.37
CA GLN A 387 1.10 -6.06 -20.92
C GLN A 387 -0.34 -6.19 -20.38
N TRP A 388 -1.29 -5.45 -20.95
CA TRP A 388 -2.71 -5.57 -20.59
C TRP A 388 -3.28 -6.95 -20.96
N ALA A 389 -2.97 -7.46 -22.15
CA ALA A 389 -3.40 -8.78 -22.60
C ALA A 389 -2.83 -9.90 -21.70
N GLU A 390 -1.56 -9.78 -21.32
CA GLU A 390 -0.91 -10.71 -20.39
C GLU A 390 -1.55 -10.67 -18.99
N MET A 391 -1.85 -9.48 -18.48
CA MET A 391 -2.62 -9.32 -17.22
C MET A 391 -3.97 -10.01 -17.28
N LEU A 392 -4.72 -9.84 -18.37
CA LEU A 392 -6.01 -10.51 -18.55
C LEU A 392 -5.87 -12.03 -18.60
N ASN A 393 -4.85 -12.53 -19.30
CA ASN A 393 -4.59 -13.96 -19.39
C ASN A 393 -4.28 -14.57 -18.01
N LEU A 394 -3.33 -13.97 -17.28
CA LEU A 394 -2.94 -14.43 -15.94
C LEU A 394 -4.09 -14.37 -14.93
N THR A 395 -4.84 -13.26 -14.93
CA THR A 395 -6.01 -13.13 -14.02
C THR A 395 -7.13 -14.11 -14.37
N THR A 396 -7.33 -14.41 -15.67
CA THR A 396 -8.26 -15.45 -16.11
C THR A 396 -7.82 -16.83 -15.63
N HIS A 397 -6.53 -17.15 -15.72
CA HIS A 397 -5.98 -18.40 -15.17
C HIS A 397 -6.05 -18.48 -13.64
N LEU A 398 -6.01 -17.34 -12.94
CA LEU A 398 -6.31 -17.25 -11.51
C LEU A 398 -7.81 -17.33 -11.19
N CYS A 399 -8.65 -17.49 -12.22
CA CYS A 399 -10.11 -17.50 -12.14
C CYS A 399 -10.71 -16.18 -11.65
N TRP A 400 -9.96 -15.08 -11.69
CA TRP A 400 -10.46 -13.78 -11.31
C TRP A 400 -11.39 -13.22 -12.38
N GLU A 401 -12.49 -12.64 -11.93
CA GLU A 401 -13.45 -11.98 -12.81
C GLU A 401 -13.09 -10.49 -12.94
N LEU A 402 -12.88 -9.99 -14.16
CA LEU A 402 -12.80 -8.55 -14.40
C LEU A 402 -14.20 -7.94 -14.28
N VAL A 403 -14.53 -7.40 -13.10
CA VAL A 403 -15.86 -6.86 -12.82
C VAL A 403 -16.11 -5.51 -13.46
N LYS A 404 -15.07 -4.67 -13.55
CA LYS A 404 -15.19 -3.33 -14.14
C LYS A 404 -13.86 -2.83 -14.67
N LYS A 405 -13.92 -2.12 -15.80
CA LYS A 405 -12.82 -1.32 -16.35
C LYS A 405 -13.38 0.03 -16.75
N GLU A 406 -12.90 1.11 -16.14
CA GLU A 406 -13.40 2.45 -16.42
C GLU A 406 -12.30 3.50 -16.24
N GLY A 407 -12.14 4.36 -17.24
CA GLY A 407 -11.04 5.31 -17.30
C GLY A 407 -9.68 4.60 -17.18
N TYR A 408 -8.95 4.90 -16.12
CA TYR A 408 -7.62 4.37 -15.83
C TYR A 408 -7.62 3.27 -14.75
N ILE A 409 -8.80 2.78 -14.33
CA ILE A 409 -8.97 1.79 -13.27
C ILE A 409 -9.53 0.48 -13.84
N ALA A 410 -8.93 -0.64 -13.48
CA ALA A 410 -9.48 -1.97 -13.67
C ALA A 410 -9.65 -2.65 -12.32
N ILE A 411 -10.79 -3.29 -12.10
CA ILE A 411 -11.14 -3.97 -10.85
C ILE A 411 -11.48 -5.42 -11.17
N TRP A 412 -10.78 -6.33 -10.50
CA TRP A 412 -11.07 -7.75 -10.52
C TRP A 412 -11.65 -8.20 -9.19
N ARG A 413 -12.42 -9.29 -9.24
CA ARG A 413 -12.93 -9.99 -8.07
C ARG A 413 -12.35 -11.40 -8.02
N LYS A 414 -11.80 -11.77 -6.86
CA LYS A 414 -11.35 -13.13 -6.59
C LYS A 414 -12.57 -14.05 -6.38
N PRO A 415 -12.58 -15.29 -6.89
CA PRO A 415 -13.67 -16.23 -6.64
C PRO A 415 -13.90 -16.49 -5.14
N LEU A 416 -15.10 -17.00 -4.82
CA LEU A 416 -15.49 -17.38 -3.47
C LEU A 416 -14.89 -18.72 -3.00
N ASN A 417 -14.44 -19.55 -3.95
CA ASN A 417 -13.85 -20.85 -3.68
C ASN A 417 -12.73 -21.18 -4.69
N ASN A 418 -11.95 -22.21 -4.39
CA ASN A 418 -10.82 -22.62 -5.21
C ASN A 418 -11.19 -23.66 -6.28
N SER A 419 -12.47 -23.96 -6.53
CA SER A 419 -12.87 -25.05 -7.43
C SER A 419 -12.31 -24.87 -8.84
N CYS A 420 -12.39 -23.65 -9.38
CA CYS A 420 -11.79 -23.31 -10.67
C CYS A 420 -10.25 -23.37 -10.65
N TYR A 421 -9.64 -22.94 -9.54
CA TYR A 421 -8.19 -22.91 -9.41
C TYR A 421 -7.60 -24.32 -9.31
N LEU A 422 -8.27 -25.23 -8.60
CA LEU A 422 -7.87 -26.64 -8.44
C LEU A 422 -8.17 -27.49 -9.68
N SER A 423 -9.06 -27.04 -10.58
CA SER A 423 -9.36 -27.76 -11.83
C SER A 423 -8.44 -27.38 -12.99
N ARG A 424 -7.40 -26.59 -12.76
CA ARG A 424 -6.46 -26.16 -13.80
C ARG A 424 -5.59 -27.33 -14.25
N ASP A 425 -5.28 -27.37 -15.55
CA ASP A 425 -4.44 -28.41 -16.13
C ASP A 425 -3.02 -28.40 -15.56
N THR A 426 -2.38 -29.57 -15.56
CA THR A 426 -0.96 -29.70 -15.20
C THR A 426 -0.10 -28.82 -16.11
N GLY A 427 0.69 -27.91 -15.53
CA GLY A 427 1.52 -26.95 -16.28
C GLY A 427 0.84 -25.61 -16.56
N ALA A 428 -0.34 -25.34 -15.99
CA ALA A 428 -0.98 -24.03 -16.10
C ALA A 428 -0.13 -22.92 -15.44
N ILE A 429 -0.16 -21.72 -16.03
CA ILE A 429 0.57 -20.53 -15.58
C ILE A 429 -0.41 -19.52 -14.96
N PRO A 430 -0.18 -19.00 -13.74
CA PRO A 430 0.93 -19.31 -12.82
C PRO A 430 0.86 -20.74 -12.26
N PRO A 431 1.99 -21.41 -11.96
CA PRO A 431 1.99 -22.78 -11.42
C PRO A 431 1.24 -22.86 -10.08
N LEU A 432 0.72 -24.05 -9.78
CA LEU A 432 0.13 -24.33 -8.46
C LEU A 432 1.25 -24.45 -7.42
N CYS A 433 1.00 -23.96 -6.21
CA CYS A 433 1.87 -24.21 -5.07
C CYS A 433 1.89 -25.71 -4.72
N ASP A 434 2.97 -26.15 -4.08
CA ASP A 434 3.06 -27.51 -3.57
C ASP A 434 1.94 -27.79 -2.54
N PRO A 435 1.40 -29.02 -2.47
CA PRO A 435 0.33 -29.36 -1.52
C PRO A 435 0.70 -29.14 -0.05
N ASP A 436 2.00 -29.20 0.27
CA ASP A 436 2.54 -29.01 1.61
C ASP A 436 2.88 -27.53 1.90
N ASP A 437 2.70 -26.62 0.94
CA ASP A 437 2.91 -25.19 1.11
C ASP A 437 1.79 -24.58 1.95
N ASP A 438 2.10 -24.23 3.20
CA ASP A 438 1.18 -23.52 4.08
C ASP A 438 1.00 -22.06 3.61
N PRO A 439 -0.20 -21.64 3.18
CA PRO A 439 -0.45 -20.29 2.69
C PRO A 439 -0.42 -19.23 3.80
N ASP A 440 -0.50 -19.63 5.07
CA ASP A 440 -0.37 -18.74 6.23
C ASP A 440 1.07 -18.65 6.73
N ASN A 441 1.95 -19.55 6.29
CA ASN A 441 3.37 -19.42 6.57
C ASN A 441 3.98 -18.30 5.70
N VAL A 442 4.52 -17.31 6.39
CA VAL A 442 5.13 -16.11 5.80
C VAL A 442 6.66 -16.15 5.79
N TRP A 443 7.28 -17.22 6.30
CA TRP A 443 8.74 -17.39 6.40
C TRP A 443 9.26 -18.77 6.00
#